data_AF-A0A953M869-F1
#
_entry.id   AF-A0A953M869-F1
#
_cell.length_a   1.000
_cell.length_b   1.000
_cell.length_c   1.000
_cell.angle_alpha   90.00
_cell.angle_beta   90.00
_cell.angle_gamma   90.00
#
_symmetry.space_group_name_H-M   'P 1'
#
loop_
_entity.id
_entity.type
_entity.pdbx_description
1 polymer ?
#
loop_
_entity_poly.entity_id
_entity_poly.type
_entity_poly.pdbx_seq_one_letter_code
_entity_poly.pdbx_strand_id
1 'polypeptide(L)'
;MGPWFVRDEANPFRPGCRLETIERWVRIGRVGPETVIRGPSTNQHWSRASRAPGVSRLLGLCHACRASVEPAEVICGACGASLESVRDRQHLGLTPVRALPGRTDPGLIASSLLPAHPARVAAVPGSARLAAFEKADPATGADPTARSPRLERRVKRAERRAVLMSIAAASFALLFAGSLVLNRVGSGDQAAGDNAPVSPAFQRSGPLSAATASGTHAPTQTSATAAAVTPDAGRDDDDETRLRLLESIDALVSSGRADDLAEARRLLDGPLAGVLTPDDIERWLRRVELAEQARDRSRLP
;
A
#
# COMPACT_ATOMS: atom_id res chain seq x y z
N MET A 1 14.98 11.71 3.63
CA MET A 1 14.57 10.40 4.18
C MET A 1 15.21 9.32 3.33
N GLY A 2 15.85 8.33 3.96
CA GLY A 2 16.40 7.17 3.26
C GLY A 2 15.30 6.34 2.58
N PRO A 3 15.67 5.40 1.70
CA PRO A 3 14.69 4.60 0.99
C PRO A 3 14.06 3.53 1.91
N TRP A 4 12.88 3.04 1.50
CA TRP A 4 12.17 1.92 2.11
C TRP A 4 12.59 0.60 1.46
N PHE A 5 12.85 -0.41 2.28
CA PHE A 5 13.16 -1.76 1.81
C PHE A 5 12.06 -2.71 2.25
N VAL A 6 11.66 -3.59 1.34
CA VAL A 6 10.73 -4.69 1.61
C VAL A 6 11.51 -5.99 1.53
N ARG A 7 11.42 -6.82 2.56
CA ARG A 7 12.07 -8.13 2.57
C ARG A 7 11.28 -9.06 1.66
N ASP A 8 11.95 -9.53 0.60
CA ASP A 8 11.45 -10.48 -0.37
C ASP A 8 12.48 -11.62 -0.46
N GLU A 9 12.09 -12.84 -0.13
CA GLU A 9 12.99 -14.00 -0.12
C GLU A 9 13.44 -14.38 -1.53
N ALA A 10 12.61 -14.13 -2.54
CA ALA A 10 12.96 -14.37 -3.94
C ALA A 10 13.93 -13.30 -4.47
N ASN A 11 13.93 -12.10 -3.88
CA ASN A 11 14.75 -10.98 -4.32
C ASN A 11 15.37 -10.24 -3.12
N PRO A 12 16.38 -10.82 -2.45
CA PRO A 12 16.95 -10.27 -1.22
C PRO A 12 17.65 -8.91 -1.42
N PHE A 13 18.06 -8.59 -2.64
CA PHE A 13 18.82 -7.38 -2.99
C PHE A 13 17.99 -6.32 -3.73
N ARG A 14 16.68 -6.23 -3.49
CA ARG A 14 15.86 -5.19 -4.10
C ARG A 14 16.38 -3.80 -3.71
N PRO A 15 16.51 -2.87 -4.68
CA PRO A 15 16.81 -1.49 -4.36
C PRO A 15 15.70 -0.91 -3.48
N GLY A 16 16.07 0.00 -2.61
CA GLY A 16 15.08 0.67 -1.77
C GLY A 16 14.17 1.58 -2.61
N CYS A 17 12.93 1.78 -2.18
CA CYS A 17 11.89 2.52 -2.87
C CYS A 17 11.39 3.72 -2.05
N ARG A 18 10.55 4.57 -2.64
CA ARG A 18 9.95 5.71 -1.93
C ARG A 18 8.70 5.27 -1.16
N LEU A 19 8.24 6.07 -0.19
CA LEU A 19 7.05 5.75 0.61
C LEU A 19 5.80 5.65 -0.28
N GLU A 20 5.71 6.46 -1.34
CA GLU A 20 4.61 6.45 -2.31
C GLU A 20 4.51 5.11 -3.05
N THR A 21 5.64 4.44 -3.29
CA THR A 21 5.68 3.09 -3.85
C THR A 21 5.08 2.08 -2.87
N ILE A 22 5.42 2.19 -1.57
CA ILE A 22 4.82 1.37 -0.51
C ILE A 22 3.31 1.62 -0.41
N GLU A 23 2.86 2.88 -0.48
CA GLU A 23 1.43 3.23 -0.51
C GLU A 23 0.70 2.53 -1.68
N ARG A 24 1.30 2.55 -2.88
CA ARG A 24 0.78 1.84 -4.05
C ARG A 24 0.72 0.34 -3.80
N TRP A 25 1.79 -0.26 -3.24
CA TRP A 25 1.86 -1.69 -2.94
C TRP A 25 0.88 -2.16 -1.86
N VAL A 26 0.60 -1.32 -0.86
CA VAL A 26 -0.45 -1.58 0.13
C VAL A 26 -1.82 -1.59 -0.55
N ARG A 27 -2.10 -0.62 -1.44
CA ARG A 27 -3.38 -0.52 -2.15
C ARG A 27 -3.67 -1.75 -3.03
N ILE A 28 -2.67 -2.29 -3.69
CA ILE A 28 -2.80 -3.51 -4.52
C ILE A 28 -2.69 -4.81 -3.70
N GLY A 29 -2.48 -4.73 -2.38
CA GLY A 29 -2.38 -5.89 -1.50
C GLY A 29 -1.03 -6.63 -1.50
N ARG A 30 0.01 -6.08 -2.13
CA ARG A 30 1.36 -6.67 -2.17
C ARG A 30 2.11 -6.53 -0.85
N VAL A 31 1.87 -5.44 -0.12
CA VAL A 31 2.39 -5.23 1.24
C VAL A 31 1.23 -5.40 2.21
N GLY A 32 1.32 -6.42 3.07
CA GLY A 32 0.35 -6.72 4.11
C GLY A 32 0.89 -6.44 5.53
N PRO A 33 0.07 -6.65 6.57
CA PRO A 33 0.45 -6.38 7.98
C PRO A 33 1.68 -7.15 8.47
N GLU A 34 1.90 -8.35 7.94
CA GLU A 34 3.00 -9.25 8.31
C GLU A 34 4.26 -9.06 7.46
N THR A 35 4.18 -8.27 6.38
CA THR A 35 5.34 -8.00 5.52
C THR A 35 6.44 -7.32 6.32
N VAL A 36 7.67 -7.83 6.22
CA VAL A 36 8.82 -7.27 6.91
C VAL A 36 9.44 -6.16 6.07
N ILE A 37 9.52 -4.96 6.63
CA ILE A 37 9.99 -3.75 5.96
C ILE A 37 11.01 -3.01 6.83
N ARG A 38 11.83 -2.18 6.19
CA ARG A 38 12.81 -1.31 6.84
C ARG A 38 12.72 0.06 6.21
N GLY A 39 12.73 1.12 7.01
CA GLY A 39 12.68 2.48 6.48
C GLY A 39 13.06 3.55 7.51
N PRO A 40 12.92 4.82 7.14
CA PRO A 40 13.25 5.95 8.01
C PRO A 40 12.49 5.95 9.34
N SER A 41 11.19 5.62 9.32
CA SER A 41 10.37 5.62 10.53
C SER A 41 10.57 4.41 11.43
N THR A 42 11.30 3.39 10.97
CA THR A 42 11.68 2.22 11.78
C THR A 42 13.10 2.37 12.36
N ASN A 43 13.69 3.56 12.32
CA ASN A 43 15.08 3.81 12.70
C ASN A 43 16.05 2.86 11.98
N GLN A 44 15.79 2.57 10.70
CA GLN A 44 16.57 1.62 9.92
C GLN A 44 16.59 0.18 10.47
N HIS A 45 15.64 -0.23 11.32
CA HIS A 45 15.47 -1.62 11.74
C HIS A 45 14.44 -2.33 10.85
N TRP A 46 14.61 -3.64 10.67
CA TRP A 46 13.58 -4.48 10.07
C TRP A 46 12.43 -4.67 11.06
N SER A 47 11.21 -4.35 10.64
CA SER A 47 10.00 -4.47 11.44
C SER A 47 8.83 -4.94 10.57
N ARG A 48 7.78 -5.47 11.19
CA ARG A 48 6.54 -5.79 10.48
C ARG A 48 5.86 -4.49 10.05
N ALA A 49 5.23 -4.49 8.88
CA ALA A 49 4.54 -3.31 8.35
C ALA A 49 3.44 -2.80 9.31
N SER A 50 2.78 -3.70 10.04
CA SER A 50 1.82 -3.37 11.11
C SER A 50 2.41 -2.56 12.28
N ARG A 51 3.73 -2.58 12.48
CA ARG A 51 4.44 -1.85 13.54
C ARG A 51 5.24 -0.65 13.02
N ALA A 52 5.38 -0.50 11.72
CA ALA A 52 6.11 0.59 11.13
C ALA A 52 5.26 1.88 11.15
N PRO A 53 5.71 2.97 11.81
CA PRO A 53 4.99 4.23 11.77
C PRO A 53 4.90 4.76 10.34
N GLY A 54 3.77 5.36 9.98
CA GLY A 54 3.45 5.76 8.61
C GLY A 54 2.83 4.63 7.78
N VAL A 55 3.45 3.44 7.72
CA VAL A 55 2.96 2.32 6.89
C VAL A 55 1.77 1.59 7.52
N SER A 56 1.83 1.32 8.83
CA SER A 56 0.72 0.71 9.60
C SER A 56 -0.62 1.45 9.43
N ARG A 57 -0.59 2.78 9.38
CA ARG A 57 -1.79 3.60 9.13
C ARG A 57 -2.38 3.35 7.74
N LEU A 58 -1.55 3.13 6.72
CA LEU A 58 -2.01 2.78 5.36
C LEU A 58 -2.74 1.43 5.36
N LEU A 59 -2.37 0.54 6.27
CA LEU A 59 -3.01 -0.75 6.50
C LEU A 59 -4.24 -0.66 7.43
N GLY A 60 -4.60 0.54 7.91
CA GLY A 60 -5.71 0.75 8.84
C GLY A 60 -5.44 0.25 10.26
N LEU A 61 -4.17 0.22 10.69
CA LEU A 61 -3.75 -0.26 12.01
C LEU A 61 -2.89 0.78 12.74
N CYS A 62 -3.04 0.86 14.06
CA CYS A 62 -2.15 1.65 14.90
C CYS A 62 -0.78 0.97 15.05
N HIS A 63 0.31 1.69 14.79
CA HIS A 63 1.68 1.16 14.95
C HIS A 63 2.02 0.68 16.38
N ALA A 64 1.39 1.28 17.40
CA ALA A 64 1.65 0.99 18.80
C ALA A 64 0.78 -0.15 19.35
N CYS A 65 -0.55 0.03 19.37
CA CYS A 65 -1.46 -0.95 19.97
C CYS A 65 -2.08 -1.94 18.97
N ARG A 66 -1.94 -1.71 17.65
CA ARG A 66 -2.55 -2.48 16.56
C ARG A 66 -4.09 -2.44 16.51
N ALA A 67 -4.73 -1.52 17.23
CA ALA A 67 -6.15 -1.25 17.03
C ALA A 67 -6.42 -0.76 15.60
N SER A 68 -7.62 -1.02 15.09
CA SER A 68 -8.05 -0.48 13.80
C SER A 68 -8.17 1.04 13.90
N VAL A 69 -7.66 1.74 12.89
CA VAL A 69 -7.66 3.21 12.80
C VAL A 69 -8.06 3.64 11.40
N GLU A 70 -8.73 4.79 11.28
CA GLU A 70 -9.02 5.34 9.95
C GLU A 70 -7.73 5.92 9.34
N PRO A 71 -7.44 5.74 8.04
CA PRO A 71 -6.22 6.28 7.44
C PRO A 71 -6.08 7.80 7.53
N ALA A 72 -7.18 8.53 7.74
CA ALA A 72 -7.21 9.97 7.92
C ALA A 72 -6.98 10.41 9.38
N GLU A 73 -6.98 9.48 10.33
CA GLU A 73 -6.84 9.76 11.75
C GLU A 73 -5.38 10.15 12.07
N VAL A 74 -5.21 11.18 12.91
CA VAL A 74 -3.89 11.73 13.30
C VAL A 74 -3.41 11.14 14.62
N ILE A 75 -4.32 10.71 15.49
CA ILE A 75 -4.03 10.16 16.82
C ILE A 75 -4.90 8.92 16.98
N CYS A 76 -4.33 7.80 17.43
CA CYS A 76 -5.11 6.59 17.66
C CYS A 76 -6.09 6.76 18.83
N GLY A 77 -7.39 6.60 18.59
CA GLY A 77 -8.41 6.64 19.64
C GLY A 77 -8.24 5.60 20.77
N ALA A 78 -7.52 4.50 20.55
CA ALA A 78 -7.34 3.44 21.55
C ALA A 78 -6.16 3.67 22.51
N CYS A 79 -5.04 4.23 22.04
CA CYS A 79 -3.82 4.38 22.86
C CYS A 79 -3.20 5.78 22.84
N GLY A 80 -3.77 6.73 22.07
CA GLY A 80 -3.24 8.09 21.98
C GLY A 80 -1.96 8.24 21.16
N ALA A 81 -1.45 7.17 20.52
CA ALA A 81 -0.24 7.27 19.71
C ALA A 81 -0.46 8.13 18.45
N SER A 82 0.51 8.98 18.10
CA SER A 82 0.47 9.77 16.87
C SER A 82 0.59 8.88 15.64
N LEU A 83 -0.37 8.99 14.73
CA LEU A 83 -0.43 8.27 13.46
C LEU A 83 0.11 9.09 12.28
N GLU A 84 0.54 10.33 12.54
CA GLU A 84 1.06 11.21 11.51
C GLU A 84 2.26 10.55 10.81
N SER A 85 2.17 10.39 9.49
CA SER A 85 3.31 9.94 8.71
C SER A 85 4.35 11.06 8.73
N VAL A 86 5.51 10.81 9.34
CA VAL A 86 6.65 11.73 9.27
C VAL A 86 7.02 11.87 7.79
N ARG A 87 6.49 12.90 7.14
CA ARG A 87 6.88 13.33 5.79
C ARG A 87 8.07 14.28 5.84
N ASP A 88 8.39 14.76 7.03
CA ASP A 88 9.41 15.76 7.20
C ASP A 88 10.80 15.20 6.89
N ARG A 89 11.37 15.71 5.80
CA ARG A 89 12.73 15.40 5.37
C ARG A 89 13.77 16.12 6.24
N GLN A 90 13.38 17.19 6.93
CA GLN A 90 14.29 18.10 7.61
C GLN A 90 14.96 17.45 8.83
N HIS A 91 14.32 16.44 9.42
CA HIS A 91 14.85 15.79 10.62
C HIS A 91 15.60 14.47 10.37
N LEU A 92 15.77 14.00 9.12
CA LEU A 92 16.54 12.78 8.77
C LEU A 92 16.18 11.50 9.56
N GLY A 93 15.03 11.45 10.24
CA GLY A 93 14.68 10.37 11.17
C GLY A 93 15.33 10.49 12.56
N LEU A 94 16.02 11.59 12.84
CA LEU A 94 16.39 11.99 14.20
C LEU A 94 15.13 12.47 14.92
N THR A 95 14.97 12.05 16.18
CA THR A 95 13.95 12.60 17.08
C THR A 95 14.08 14.13 17.12
N PRO A 96 12.96 14.88 17.15
CA PRO A 96 13.01 16.33 17.29
C PRO A 96 13.92 16.70 18.46
N VAL A 97 14.84 17.63 18.22
CA VAL A 97 15.84 18.06 19.20
C VAL A 97 15.08 18.70 20.37
N ARG A 98 14.86 17.93 21.43
CA ARG A 98 14.27 18.43 22.67
C ARG A 98 15.41 18.92 23.54
N ALA A 99 15.31 20.16 24.03
CA ALA A 99 16.23 20.64 25.05
C ALA A 99 16.15 19.72 26.27
N LEU A 100 17.30 19.23 26.74
CA LEU A 100 17.38 18.49 28.00
C LEU A 100 16.89 19.40 29.14
N PRO A 101 16.05 18.92 30.06
CA PRO A 101 15.62 19.73 31.20
C PRO A 101 16.86 20.24 31.96
N GLY A 102 16.95 21.55 32.16
CA GLY A 102 18.08 22.22 32.81
C GLY A 102 19.20 22.70 31.89
N ARG A 103 19.13 22.47 30.58
CA ARG A 103 20.00 23.17 29.61
C ARG A 103 19.22 24.26 28.89
N THR A 104 19.73 25.48 28.99
CA THR A 104 19.23 26.66 28.29
C THR A 104 19.06 26.34 26.81
N ASP A 105 17.97 26.84 26.21
CA ASP A 105 17.65 26.62 24.80
C ASP A 105 18.90 26.87 23.93
N PRO A 106 19.28 25.95 23.02
CA PRO A 106 20.47 26.11 22.20
C PRO A 106 20.41 27.38 21.33
N GLY A 107 19.22 27.88 20.99
CA GLY A 107 19.05 29.19 20.37
C GLY A 107 19.41 30.35 21.29
N LEU A 108 19.10 30.26 22.60
CA LEU A 108 19.56 31.22 23.61
C LEU A 108 21.08 31.16 23.82
N ILE A 109 21.68 29.97 23.81
CA ILE A 109 23.15 29.83 23.91
C ILE A 109 23.81 30.39 22.65
N ALA A 110 23.32 30.04 21.46
CA ALA A 110 23.86 30.54 20.19
C ALA A 110 23.73 32.06 20.07
N SER A 111 22.59 32.62 20.45
CA SER A 111 22.38 34.08 20.48
C SER A 111 23.22 34.80 21.54
N SER A 112 23.57 34.13 22.66
CA SER A 112 24.50 34.68 23.65
C SER A 112 25.98 34.61 23.24
N LEU A 113 26.33 33.65 22.37
CA LEU A 113 27.70 33.46 21.87
C LEU A 113 28.00 34.26 20.60
N LEU A 114 26.96 34.69 19.87
CA LEU A 114 27.13 35.64 18.79
C LEU A 114 27.55 37.00 19.39
N PRO A 115 28.75 37.50 19.09
CA PRO A 115 29.15 38.83 19.54
C PRO A 115 28.09 39.82 19.03
N ALA A 116 27.57 40.65 19.92
CA ALA A 116 26.58 41.68 19.58
C ALA A 116 27.10 42.40 18.34
N HIS A 117 26.47 42.15 17.18
CA HIS A 117 26.90 42.78 15.95
C HIS A 117 26.85 44.29 16.19
N PRO A 118 27.97 45.01 15.99
CA PRO A 118 27.98 46.45 16.18
C PRO A 118 26.88 47.04 15.31
N ALA A 119 26.13 47.93 15.93
CA ALA A 119 24.89 48.51 15.44
C ALA A 119 24.92 48.81 13.93
N ARG A 120 23.88 48.31 13.24
CA ARG A 120 23.24 48.89 12.04
C ARG A 120 24.12 49.84 11.23
N VAL A 121 24.70 49.33 10.16
CA VAL A 121 24.97 50.16 8.98
C VAL A 121 23.63 50.69 8.46
N ALA A 122 23.58 51.99 8.19
CA ALA A 122 22.40 52.76 7.84
C ALA A 122 21.58 52.12 6.69
N ALA A 123 20.27 52.27 6.83
CA ALA A 123 19.27 51.81 5.87
C ALA A 123 19.56 52.32 4.45
N VAL A 124 19.59 51.40 3.49
CA VAL A 124 19.45 51.73 2.07
C VAL A 124 17.96 51.96 1.80
N PRO A 125 17.52 53.17 1.40
CA PRO A 125 16.14 53.41 1.04
C PRO A 125 15.90 52.88 -0.37
N GLY A 126 15.20 51.75 -0.50
CA GLY A 126 14.88 51.24 -1.83
C GLY A 126 14.26 49.85 -1.87
N SER A 127 13.04 49.69 -1.34
CA SER A 127 12.08 48.69 -1.85
C SER A 127 10.70 48.93 -1.25
N ALA A 128 10.03 49.96 -1.76
CA ALA A 128 8.58 50.08 -1.69
C ALA A 128 7.98 49.18 -2.78
N ARG A 129 7.70 47.91 -2.45
CA ARG A 129 6.74 47.04 -3.16
C ARG A 129 6.72 45.69 -2.44
N LEU A 130 5.75 45.52 -1.55
CA LEU A 130 5.06 44.26 -1.20
C LEU A 130 4.11 44.45 0.01
N ALA A 131 3.44 45.60 0.11
CA ALA A 131 2.33 45.82 1.04
C ALA A 131 1.01 45.72 0.25
N ALA A 132 0.59 44.51 -0.07
CA ALA A 132 -0.70 44.26 -0.73
C ALA A 132 -1.27 42.86 -0.44
N PHE A 133 -0.95 42.26 0.71
CA PHE A 133 -1.57 41.02 1.18
C PHE A 133 -1.90 41.11 2.68
N GLU A 134 -2.64 42.14 3.09
CA GLU A 134 -3.19 42.16 4.45
C GLU A 134 -4.54 42.88 4.50
N LYS A 135 -5.57 42.18 4.02
CA LYS A 135 -6.94 42.29 4.50
C LYS A 135 -7.73 41.09 3.97
N ALA A 136 -7.69 40.00 4.72
CA ALA A 136 -8.67 38.92 4.58
C ALA A 136 -9.70 39.12 5.69
N ASP A 137 -10.93 39.43 5.28
CA ASP A 137 -12.07 39.71 6.14
C ASP A 137 -12.42 38.51 7.04
N PRO A 138 -12.67 38.71 8.34
CA PRO A 138 -13.18 37.67 9.22
C PRO A 138 -14.71 37.74 9.28
N ALA A 139 -15.43 37.23 8.28
CA ALA A 139 -16.87 36.98 8.43
C ALA A 139 -17.47 36.14 7.28
N THR A 140 -17.60 34.84 7.49
CA THR A 140 -18.82 34.13 7.08
C THR A 140 -19.01 32.94 8.03
N GLY A 141 -20.03 33.04 8.88
CA GLY A 141 -20.43 31.97 9.78
C GLY A 141 -20.81 30.72 9.00
N ALA A 142 -19.91 29.74 8.96
CA ALA A 142 -20.25 28.40 8.53
C ALA A 142 -21.06 27.74 9.65
N ASP A 143 -22.33 27.50 9.37
CA ASP A 143 -23.25 26.75 10.22
C ASP A 143 -22.63 25.38 10.59
N PRO A 144 -22.29 25.11 11.87
CA PRO A 144 -21.65 23.87 12.30
C PRO A 144 -22.56 22.65 12.14
N THR A 145 -23.83 22.82 11.75
CA THR A 145 -24.77 21.72 11.48
C THR A 145 -24.82 21.30 10.02
N ALA A 146 -24.13 22.00 9.11
CA ALA A 146 -24.06 21.63 7.70
C ALA A 146 -23.23 20.33 7.51
N ARG A 147 -23.90 19.18 7.69
CA ARG A 147 -23.36 17.85 7.40
C ARG A 147 -22.81 17.85 5.98
N SER A 148 -21.50 17.63 5.85
CA SER A 148 -20.86 17.66 4.54
C SER A 148 -21.53 16.63 3.62
N PRO A 149 -21.87 17.00 2.37
CA PRO A 149 -22.49 16.07 1.41
C PRO A 149 -21.60 14.86 1.07
N ARG A 150 -20.32 14.90 1.48
CA ARG A 150 -19.38 13.77 1.39
C ARG A 150 -19.67 12.69 2.43
N LEU A 151 -20.14 13.05 3.63
CA LEU A 151 -20.45 12.11 4.71
C LEU A 151 -21.73 11.32 4.38
N GLU A 152 -22.76 11.99 3.85
CA GLU A 152 -24.00 11.31 3.41
C GLU A 152 -23.74 10.28 2.29
N ARG A 153 -22.84 10.59 1.35
CA ARG A 153 -22.45 9.64 0.30
C ARG A 153 -21.71 8.42 0.86
N ARG A 154 -20.97 8.56 1.97
CA ARG A 154 -20.28 7.44 2.64
C ARG A 154 -21.26 6.56 3.42
N VAL A 155 -22.20 7.15 4.14
CA VAL A 155 -23.24 6.41 4.88
C VAL A 155 -24.09 5.57 3.91
N LYS A 156 -24.54 6.15 2.80
CA LYS A 156 -25.30 5.40 1.77
C LYS A 156 -24.50 4.26 1.13
N ARG A 157 -23.17 4.37 1.01
CA ARG A 157 -22.31 3.29 0.51
C ARG A 157 -22.13 2.16 1.54
N ALA A 158 -22.08 2.49 2.83
CA ALA A 158 -22.00 1.51 3.90
C ALA A 158 -23.30 0.69 4.02
N GLU A 159 -24.46 1.33 3.93
CA GLU A 159 -25.76 0.65 3.94
C GLU A 159 -25.91 -0.34 2.76
N ARG A 160 -25.53 0.07 1.54
CA ARG A 160 -25.57 -0.83 0.37
C ARG A 160 -24.68 -2.06 0.55
N ARG A 161 -23.51 -1.91 1.19
CA ARG A 161 -22.62 -3.05 1.48
C ARG A 161 -23.22 -3.96 2.53
N ALA A 162 -23.85 -3.43 3.57
CA ALA A 162 -24.51 -4.24 4.59
C ALA A 162 -25.65 -5.08 3.99
N VAL A 163 -26.47 -4.49 3.11
CA VAL A 163 -27.54 -5.22 2.41
C VAL A 163 -26.98 -6.34 1.53
N LEU A 164 -25.95 -6.05 0.72
CA LEU A 164 -25.33 -7.08 -0.13
C LEU A 164 -24.71 -8.23 0.67
N MET A 165 -24.05 -7.94 1.80
CA MET A 165 -23.50 -8.98 2.68
C MET A 165 -24.59 -9.83 3.31
N SER A 166 -25.74 -9.24 3.66
CA SER A 166 -26.87 -9.98 4.21
C SER A 166 -27.48 -10.96 3.20
N ILE A 167 -27.58 -10.54 1.92
CA ILE A 167 -28.04 -11.40 0.82
C ILE A 167 -27.05 -12.54 0.59
N ALA A 168 -25.74 -12.25 0.56
CA ALA A 168 -24.71 -13.28 0.37
C ALA A 168 -24.72 -14.33 1.51
N ALA A 169 -24.88 -13.89 2.75
CA ALA A 169 -24.97 -14.79 3.91
C ALA A 169 -26.23 -15.68 3.85
N ALA A 170 -27.38 -15.12 3.47
CA ALA A 170 -28.62 -15.88 3.29
C ALA A 170 -28.48 -16.94 2.17
N SER A 171 -27.89 -16.57 1.04
CA SER A 171 -27.61 -17.51 -0.05
C SER A 171 -26.68 -18.64 0.37
N PHE A 172 -25.62 -18.33 1.14
CA PHE A 172 -24.70 -19.34 1.64
C PHE A 172 -25.38 -20.30 2.63
N ALA A 173 -26.24 -19.79 3.51
CA ALA A 173 -27.02 -20.62 4.44
C ALA A 173 -27.99 -21.56 3.70
N LEU A 174 -28.65 -21.09 2.65
CA LEU A 174 -29.53 -21.93 1.81
C LEU A 174 -28.76 -23.03 1.07
N LEU A 175 -27.61 -22.70 0.49
CA LEU A 175 -26.75 -23.69 -0.17
C LEU A 175 -26.21 -24.74 0.82
N PHE A 176 -25.81 -24.30 2.02
CA PHE A 176 -25.34 -25.20 3.07
C PHE A 176 -26.45 -26.14 3.56
N ALA A 177 -27.66 -25.61 3.79
CA ALA A 177 -28.82 -26.42 4.16
C ALA A 177 -29.19 -27.43 3.06
N GLY A 178 -29.16 -27.01 1.78
CA GLY A 178 -29.38 -27.89 0.64
C GLY A 178 -28.36 -29.03 0.55
N SER A 179 -27.07 -28.73 0.79
CA SER A 179 -26.00 -29.73 0.83
C SER A 179 -26.20 -30.79 1.93
N LEU A 180 -26.66 -30.37 3.12
CA LEU A 180 -26.97 -31.31 4.21
C LEU A 180 -28.12 -32.27 3.87
N VAL A 181 -29.16 -31.78 3.18
CA VAL A 181 -30.27 -32.63 2.74
C VAL A 181 -29.80 -33.64 1.69
N LEU A 182 -29.00 -33.20 0.71
CA LEU A 182 -28.45 -34.08 -0.33
C LEU A 182 -27.54 -35.16 0.24
N ASN A 183 -26.65 -34.82 1.18
CA ASN A 183 -25.78 -35.80 1.85
C ASN A 183 -26.55 -36.83 2.69
N ARG A 184 -27.69 -36.43 3.26
CA ARG A 184 -28.53 -37.35 4.05
C ARG A 184 -29.29 -38.35 3.17
N VAL A 185 -29.70 -37.95 1.97
CA VAL A 185 -30.38 -38.84 1.01
C VAL A 185 -29.39 -39.80 0.33
N GLY A 186 -28.13 -39.40 0.12
CA GLY A 186 -27.11 -40.24 -0.53
C GLY A 186 -26.47 -41.32 0.35
N SER A 187 -26.67 -41.30 1.66
CA SER A 187 -26.00 -42.22 2.61
C SER A 187 -26.79 -43.52 2.89
N GLY A 188 -27.86 -43.80 2.13
CA GLY A 188 -28.78 -44.91 2.40
C GLY A 188 -28.34 -46.32 1.98
N ASP A 189 -27.42 -46.48 1.04
CA ASP A 189 -27.21 -47.78 0.35
C ASP A 189 -25.80 -48.38 0.42
N GLN A 190 -24.89 -47.88 1.26
CA GLN A 190 -23.59 -48.54 1.48
C GLN A 190 -23.56 -49.29 2.81
N ALA A 191 -24.36 -50.36 2.88
CA ALA A 191 -24.13 -51.45 3.81
C ALA A 191 -23.30 -52.54 3.11
N ALA A 192 -22.30 -53.05 3.84
CA ALA A 192 -21.49 -54.25 3.57
C ALA A 192 -20.40 -54.11 2.49
N GLY A 193 -19.21 -53.71 2.94
CA GLY A 193 -17.96 -53.86 2.22
C GLY A 193 -16.79 -53.83 3.20
N ASP A 194 -16.48 -55.00 3.75
CA ASP A 194 -15.36 -55.26 4.66
C ASP A 194 -14.06 -54.61 4.18
N ASN A 195 -13.44 -53.77 5.01
CA ASN A 195 -12.03 -53.46 4.89
C ASN A 195 -11.39 -53.31 6.26
N ALA A 196 -10.45 -54.21 6.52
CA ALA A 196 -9.67 -54.36 7.72
C ALA A 196 -8.69 -53.17 7.94
N PRO A 197 -8.33 -52.87 9.19
CA PRO A 197 -7.37 -51.82 9.51
C PRO A 197 -5.92 -52.27 9.25
N VAL A 198 -5.27 -51.69 8.23
CA VAL A 198 -3.81 -51.75 8.08
C VAL A 198 -3.19 -50.63 8.91
N SER A 199 -2.47 -51.01 9.97
CA SER A 199 -1.67 -50.11 10.81
C SER A 199 -0.49 -49.52 10.02
N PRO A 200 -0.22 -48.20 10.06
CA PRO A 200 1.06 -47.68 9.62
C PRO A 200 2.11 -47.86 10.71
N ALA A 201 3.16 -48.59 10.36
CA ALA A 201 4.33 -48.85 11.18
C ALA A 201 5.09 -47.55 11.50
N PHE A 202 5.39 -47.40 12.78
CA PHE A 202 6.21 -46.37 13.39
C PHE A 202 7.68 -46.63 13.04
N GLN A 203 8.28 -45.91 12.09
CA GLN A 203 9.72 -45.93 11.87
C GLN A 203 10.41 -44.86 12.70
N ARG A 204 11.23 -45.36 13.63
CA ARG A 204 12.03 -44.64 14.61
C ARG A 204 13.47 -44.49 14.08
N SER A 205 14.00 -43.29 14.26
CA SER A 205 15.42 -42.96 14.55
C SER A 205 16.54 -43.30 13.56
N GLY A 206 17.27 -42.23 13.20
CA GLY A 206 18.69 -42.27 12.86
C GLY A 206 19.32 -40.87 13.00
N PRO A 207 20.25 -40.64 13.94
CA PRO A 207 21.01 -39.40 14.04
C PRO A 207 22.29 -39.51 13.17
N LEU A 208 22.55 -38.52 12.31
CA LEU A 208 23.83 -38.42 11.62
C LEU A 208 24.48 -37.05 11.88
N SER A 209 25.55 -37.14 12.66
CA SER A 209 26.87 -36.55 12.45
C SER A 209 26.98 -35.03 12.29
N ALA A 210 27.46 -34.45 13.38
CA ALA A 210 28.31 -33.27 13.36
C ALA A 210 29.56 -33.54 12.50
N ALA A 211 29.82 -32.69 11.52
CA ALA A 211 31.11 -32.57 10.86
C ALA A 211 31.55 -31.11 10.90
N THR A 212 32.46 -30.85 11.83
CA THR A 212 33.29 -29.66 11.94
C THR A 212 34.24 -29.62 10.73
N ALA A 213 34.22 -28.54 9.96
CA ALA A 213 35.30 -28.23 9.01
C ALA A 213 35.55 -26.72 8.99
N SER A 214 36.56 -26.31 9.75
CA SER A 214 37.22 -25.02 9.63
C SER A 214 37.94 -24.95 8.28
N GLY A 215 37.51 -24.04 7.42
CA GLY A 215 38.16 -23.74 6.14
C GLY A 215 38.51 -22.26 6.07
N THR A 216 39.73 -21.93 6.49
CA THR A 216 40.37 -20.63 6.29
C THR A 216 40.76 -20.50 4.82
N HIS A 217 40.02 -19.71 4.03
CA HIS A 217 40.49 -19.25 2.72
C HIS A 217 40.43 -17.73 2.64
N ALA A 218 41.62 -17.15 2.50
CA ALA A 218 41.84 -15.75 2.16
C ALA A 218 41.38 -15.48 0.72
N PRO A 219 40.73 -14.34 0.43
CA PRO A 219 40.49 -13.93 -0.95
C PRO A 219 41.70 -13.17 -1.49
N THR A 220 42.37 -13.78 -2.46
CA THR A 220 43.24 -13.12 -3.44
C THR A 220 42.41 -12.11 -4.21
N GLN A 221 42.80 -10.83 -4.14
CA GLN A 221 42.26 -9.76 -4.95
C GLN A 221 42.76 -9.93 -6.39
N THR A 222 41.84 -10.22 -7.32
CA THR A 222 42.09 -10.13 -8.75
C THR A 222 41.33 -8.93 -9.29
N SER A 223 42.07 -7.88 -9.58
CA SER A 223 41.64 -6.72 -10.35
C SER A 223 41.29 -7.15 -11.77
N ALA A 224 40.05 -6.89 -12.22
CA ALA A 224 39.69 -6.88 -13.63
C ALA A 224 38.57 -5.87 -13.91
N THR A 225 39.00 -4.77 -14.52
CA THR A 225 38.31 -3.90 -15.48
C THR A 225 37.10 -4.49 -16.21
N ALA A 226 35.95 -3.82 -16.11
CA ALA A 226 35.10 -3.35 -17.22
C ALA A 226 33.70 -2.99 -16.68
N ALA A 227 33.52 -1.74 -16.26
CA ALA A 227 32.22 -1.20 -15.92
C ALA A 227 31.39 -1.01 -17.19
N ALA A 228 30.53 -1.97 -17.50
CA ALA A 228 29.40 -1.75 -18.39
C ALA A 228 28.37 -0.92 -17.63
N VAL A 229 28.35 0.39 -17.92
CA VAL A 229 27.28 1.30 -17.53
C VAL A 229 26.03 0.90 -18.33
N THR A 230 25.11 0.17 -17.70
CA THR A 230 23.74 0.06 -18.19
C THR A 230 22.97 1.31 -17.79
N PRO A 231 22.40 2.08 -18.73
CA PRO A 231 21.54 3.20 -18.40
C PRO A 231 20.17 2.67 -17.92
N ASP A 232 20.00 2.55 -16.60
CA ASP A 232 18.74 2.23 -15.92
C ASP A 232 17.91 3.51 -15.70
N ALA A 233 17.61 4.21 -16.79
CA ALA A 233 16.90 5.50 -16.77
C ALA A 233 15.55 5.48 -17.52
N GLY A 234 15.10 4.32 -18.01
CA GLY A 234 13.87 4.22 -18.83
C GLY A 234 12.65 3.59 -18.15
N ARG A 235 12.77 3.09 -16.92
CA ARG A 235 11.73 2.21 -16.34
C ARG A 235 10.53 2.93 -15.73
N ASP A 236 10.68 4.19 -15.32
CA ASP A 236 9.59 4.97 -14.74
C ASP A 236 8.61 5.47 -15.83
N ASP A 237 9.09 5.71 -17.06
CA ASP A 237 8.26 6.17 -18.19
C ASP A 237 7.35 5.06 -18.73
N ASP A 238 7.79 3.80 -18.68
CA ASP A 238 7.01 2.63 -19.08
C ASP A 238 5.79 2.42 -18.16
N ASP A 239 5.95 2.66 -16.86
CA ASP A 239 4.88 2.52 -15.86
C ASP A 239 3.80 3.60 -16.01
N GLU A 240 4.19 4.85 -16.31
CA GLU A 240 3.23 5.93 -16.55
C GLU A 240 2.47 5.72 -17.87
N THR A 241 3.17 5.30 -18.92
CA THR A 241 2.58 4.97 -20.22
C THR A 241 1.58 3.82 -20.08
N ARG A 242 1.94 2.77 -19.33
CA ARG A 242 1.06 1.64 -19.00
C ARG A 242 -0.19 2.08 -18.24
N LEU A 243 -0.07 2.99 -17.27
CA LEU A 243 -1.21 3.49 -16.50
C LEU A 243 -2.18 4.30 -17.38
N ARG A 244 -1.68 5.21 -18.22
CA ARG A 244 -2.51 6.01 -19.15
C ARG A 244 -3.26 5.13 -20.14
N LEU A 245 -2.63 4.04 -20.59
CA LEU A 245 -3.24 3.04 -21.45
C LEU A 245 -4.37 2.28 -20.74
N LEU A 246 -4.14 1.84 -19.50
CA LEU A 246 -5.17 1.18 -18.69
C LEU A 246 -6.37 2.09 -18.42
N GLU A 247 -6.14 3.39 -18.16
CA GLU A 247 -7.22 4.37 -18.01
C GLU A 247 -8.01 4.58 -19.31
N SER A 248 -7.32 4.58 -20.46
CA SER A 248 -7.96 4.71 -21.77
C SER A 248 -8.85 3.51 -22.10
N ILE A 249 -8.38 2.28 -21.81
CA ILE A 249 -9.20 1.07 -21.96
C ILE A 249 -10.41 1.10 -21.03
N ASP A 250 -10.25 1.56 -19.78
CA ASP A 250 -11.38 1.67 -18.84
C ASP A 250 -12.46 2.64 -19.33
N ALA A 251 -12.05 3.77 -19.91
CA ALA A 251 -12.97 4.73 -20.50
C ALA A 251 -13.75 4.13 -21.69
N LEU A 252 -13.09 3.38 -22.57
CA LEU A 252 -13.71 2.70 -23.71
C LEU A 252 -14.71 1.62 -23.25
N VAL A 253 -14.33 0.76 -22.31
CA VAL A 253 -15.20 -0.30 -21.80
C VAL A 253 -16.40 0.28 -21.04
N SER A 254 -16.20 1.37 -20.30
CA SER A 254 -17.26 2.01 -19.51
C SER A 254 -18.31 2.73 -20.35
N SER A 255 -18.00 3.10 -21.60
CA SER A 255 -18.98 3.74 -22.48
C SER A 255 -20.08 2.78 -22.93
N GLY A 256 -19.79 1.47 -23.00
CA GLY A 256 -20.69 0.43 -23.48
C GLY A 256 -21.09 0.55 -24.96
N ARG A 257 -20.46 1.46 -25.72
CA ARG A 257 -20.73 1.63 -27.16
C ARG A 257 -20.07 0.51 -27.95
N ALA A 258 -20.71 0.09 -29.05
CA ALA A 258 -20.21 -0.99 -29.91
C ALA A 258 -18.79 -0.73 -30.41
N ASP A 259 -18.58 0.47 -30.96
CA ASP A 259 -17.33 0.84 -31.59
C ASP A 259 -16.20 0.95 -30.55
N ASP A 260 -16.52 1.41 -29.33
CA ASP A 260 -15.55 1.53 -28.25
C ASP A 260 -15.13 0.17 -27.68
N LEU A 261 -16.05 -0.80 -27.60
CA LEU A 261 -15.73 -2.18 -27.17
C LEU A 261 -14.87 -2.90 -28.21
N ALA A 262 -15.16 -2.70 -29.51
CA ALA A 262 -14.34 -3.23 -30.59
C ALA A 262 -12.92 -2.62 -30.59
N GLU A 263 -12.81 -1.31 -30.31
CA GLU A 263 -11.52 -0.63 -30.19
C GLU A 263 -10.74 -1.10 -28.95
N ALA A 264 -11.40 -1.25 -27.81
CA ALA A 264 -10.78 -1.82 -26.60
C ALA A 264 -10.20 -3.21 -26.87
N ARG A 265 -10.92 -4.07 -27.61
CA ARG A 265 -10.44 -5.40 -27.99
C ARG A 265 -9.25 -5.35 -28.95
N ARG A 266 -9.30 -4.48 -29.97
CA ARG A 266 -8.17 -4.25 -30.90
C ARG A 266 -6.91 -3.79 -30.18
N LEU A 267 -7.05 -2.91 -29.19
CA LEU A 267 -5.93 -2.44 -28.37
C LEU A 267 -5.32 -3.58 -27.54
N LEU A 268 -6.15 -4.41 -26.92
CA LEU A 268 -5.71 -5.56 -26.11
C LEU A 268 -5.01 -6.65 -26.95
N ASP A 269 -5.53 -6.95 -28.14
CA ASP A 269 -4.98 -7.96 -29.05
C ASP A 269 -3.75 -7.47 -29.85
N GLY A 270 -3.54 -6.14 -29.91
CA GLY A 270 -2.52 -5.51 -30.74
C GLY A 270 -1.31 -4.97 -29.93
N PRO A 271 -1.01 -3.67 -30.02
CA PRO A 271 0.25 -3.09 -29.52
C PRO A 271 0.45 -3.22 -28.00
N LEU A 272 -0.59 -3.58 -27.24
CA LEU A 272 -0.54 -3.73 -25.79
C LEU A 272 -0.17 -5.13 -25.31
N ALA A 273 -0.13 -6.12 -26.20
CA ALA A 273 0.27 -7.48 -25.84
C ALA A 273 1.70 -7.55 -25.28
N GLY A 274 2.56 -6.57 -25.62
CA GLY A 274 3.92 -6.46 -25.06
C GLY A 274 4.02 -5.65 -23.76
N VAL A 275 3.01 -4.85 -23.41
CA VAL A 275 3.05 -3.91 -22.26
C VAL A 275 2.26 -4.45 -21.07
N LEU A 276 1.19 -5.18 -21.33
CA LEU A 276 0.32 -5.76 -20.31
C LEU A 276 0.74 -7.18 -19.95
N THR A 277 0.47 -7.60 -18.72
CA THR A 277 0.66 -9.01 -18.35
C THR A 277 -0.48 -9.84 -18.93
N PRO A 278 -0.29 -11.14 -19.21
CA PRO A 278 -1.37 -12.02 -19.67
C PRO A 278 -2.62 -11.96 -18.78
N ASP A 279 -2.43 -11.88 -17.46
CA ASP A 279 -3.53 -11.78 -16.49
C ASP A 279 -4.32 -10.46 -16.61
N ASP A 280 -3.64 -9.36 -16.96
CA ASP A 280 -4.31 -8.08 -17.17
C ASP A 280 -5.16 -8.10 -18.44
N ILE A 281 -4.63 -8.72 -19.51
CA ILE A 281 -5.33 -8.89 -20.79
C ILE A 281 -6.60 -9.73 -20.56
N GLU A 282 -6.47 -10.87 -19.88
CA GLU A 282 -7.60 -11.76 -19.60
C GLU A 282 -8.67 -11.07 -18.74
N ARG A 283 -8.26 -10.31 -17.71
CA ARG A 283 -9.19 -9.54 -16.87
C ARG A 283 -9.98 -8.51 -17.69
N TRP A 284 -9.32 -7.82 -18.62
CA TRP A 284 -9.96 -6.82 -19.46
C TRP A 284 -10.90 -7.43 -20.50
N LEU A 285 -10.49 -8.53 -21.14
CA LEU A 285 -11.36 -9.25 -22.08
C LEU A 285 -12.66 -9.72 -21.42
N ARG A 286 -12.60 -10.24 -20.18
CA ARG A 286 -13.82 -10.58 -19.42
C ARG A 286 -14.71 -9.37 -19.15
N ARG A 287 -14.14 -8.18 -18.89
CA ARG A 287 -14.94 -6.96 -18.69
C ARG A 287 -15.63 -6.51 -19.99
N VAL A 288 -14.94 -6.61 -21.12
CA VAL A 288 -15.51 -6.31 -22.45
C VAL A 288 -16.68 -7.26 -22.73
N GLU A 289 -16.48 -8.56 -22.53
CA GLU A 289 -17.52 -9.57 -22.75
C GLU A 289 -18.76 -9.34 -21.86
N LEU A 290 -18.56 -9.01 -20.59
CA LEU A 290 -19.67 -8.65 -19.69
C LEU A 290 -20.42 -7.39 -20.13
N ALA A 291 -19.71 -6.39 -20.67
CA ALA A 291 -20.32 -5.17 -21.19
C ALA A 291 -21.12 -5.43 -22.48
N GLU A 292 -20.62 -6.29 -23.37
CA GLU A 292 -21.34 -6.76 -24.56
C GLU A 292 -22.63 -7.50 -24.18
N GLN A 293 -22.54 -8.47 -23.26
CA GLN A 293 -23.70 -9.20 -22.75
C GLN A 293 -24.75 -8.27 -22.12
N ALA A 294 -24.32 -7.25 -21.36
CA ALA A 294 -25.22 -6.27 -20.77
C ALA A 294 -25.94 -5.43 -21.84
N ARG A 295 -25.23 -5.08 -22.92
CA ARG A 295 -25.80 -4.34 -24.06
C ARG A 295 -26.79 -5.17 -24.86
N ASP A 296 -26.50 -6.45 -25.07
CA ASP A 296 -27.41 -7.32 -25.83
C ASP A 296 -28.69 -7.61 -25.04
N ARG A 297 -28.59 -7.73 -23.71
CA ARG A 297 -29.76 -7.82 -22.83
C ARG A 297 -30.65 -6.57 -22.87
N SER A 298 -30.08 -5.37 -23.03
CA SER A 298 -30.87 -4.14 -23.13
C SER A 298 -31.52 -3.92 -24.50
N ARG A 299 -31.17 -4.72 -25.50
CA ARG A 299 -31.77 -4.69 -26.85
C ARG A 299 -32.97 -5.65 -27.00
N LEU A 300 -33.21 -6.52 -26.03
CA LEU A 300 -34.38 -7.40 -26.05
C LEU A 300 -35.64 -6.57 -25.73
N PRO A 301 -36.68 -6.65 -26.58
CA PRO A 301 -37.91 -5.87 -26.43
C PRO A 301 -38.76 -6.26 -25.22
#